data_AF-A0AAD8BLA3-F1
#
_entry.id   AF-A0AAD8BLA3-F1
#
_cell.length_a   1.000
_cell.length_b   1.000
_cell.length_c   1.000
_cell.angle_alpha   90.00
_cell.angle_beta   90.00
_cell.angle_gamma   90.00
#
_symmetry.space_group_name_H-M   'P 1'
#
loop_
_entity.id
_entity.type
_entity.pdbx_description
1 polymer ?
#
loop_
_entity_poly.entity_id
_entity_poly.type
_entity_poly.pdbx_seq_one_letter_code
_entity_poly.pdbx_strand_id
1 'polypeptide(L)'
;MFGTYHCCLYHTLFGLLFFSACYGLDPAFVAVHLQPNGTTTSEEQQMNITTTVSTPAAIDQHRFPAKMDCEQRLLEEAYVCVSKHDIDFNHFLLMAVSTLKEGANVTQPAIIEGVNMTKFRGNVCRAQKEIMQCIFQAAQALMVTPACFSGTKTLSGKLSKEQPRLNDQRYLIKEQMEAILGQYDTFCAQPCRLTLLEDMRSCYKKFGLDTSLFLPTKASGPVIGSDSWEVDTFCKNRQELTACLKSTRDQCPESDNVLYALSLDLDTTAKGFEVLCSNTDVYLKGLQCFENHPHQVGVCHSVKYRGVLKTAQKATELKWSSEKYFQEICGVIVKHIECDLEAWAQYKDDKCDMSIVHLKRKLHCSLVHKQCEKTHSDTIYSICDSPGQEFLIADSAATRASLPAVLTAYPLLFTLMAKIMMINTS
;
A
#
# COMPACT_ATOMS: atom_id res chain seq x y z
N MET A 1 -20.47 -21.34 5.97
CA MET A 1 -19.64 -20.52 6.89
C MET A 1 -18.12 -20.70 6.63
N PHE A 2 -17.65 -20.86 5.39
CA PHE A 2 -16.22 -21.05 5.04
C PHE A 2 -15.65 -19.98 4.08
N GLY A 3 -16.36 -18.86 3.87
CA GLY A 3 -16.07 -17.93 2.77
C GLY A 3 -14.98 -16.87 3.01
N THR A 4 -14.70 -16.51 4.27
CA THR A 4 -13.90 -15.33 4.64
C THR A 4 -12.40 -15.60 4.84
N TYR A 5 -12.00 -16.82 5.19
CA TYR A 5 -10.59 -17.17 5.46
C TYR A 5 -9.66 -17.04 4.24
N HIS A 6 -10.18 -17.27 3.04
CA HIS A 6 -9.37 -17.25 1.81
C HIS A 6 -9.20 -15.86 1.17
N CYS A 7 -10.07 -14.89 1.49
CA CYS A 7 -9.95 -13.52 0.94
C CYS A 7 -8.78 -12.76 1.57
N CYS A 8 -8.54 -12.95 2.88
CA CYS A 8 -7.41 -12.32 3.56
C CYS A 8 -6.06 -12.74 2.97
N LEU A 9 -5.88 -14.02 2.65
CA LEU A 9 -4.61 -14.55 2.14
C LEU A 9 -4.25 -14.00 0.75
N TYR A 10 -5.28 -13.78 -0.09
CA TYR A 10 -5.17 -13.25 -1.44
C TYR A 10 -4.83 -11.75 -1.46
N HIS A 11 -5.48 -10.96 -0.59
CA HIS A 11 -5.25 -9.52 -0.50
C HIS A 11 -3.99 -9.13 0.28
N THR A 12 -3.49 -9.98 1.17
CA THR A 12 -2.28 -9.64 1.95
C THR A 12 -1.07 -9.52 1.02
N LEU A 13 -0.87 -10.45 0.07
CA LEU A 13 0.27 -10.43 -0.84
C LEU A 13 0.15 -9.40 -1.98
N PHE A 14 -1.05 -9.17 -2.50
CA PHE A 14 -1.29 -8.13 -3.52
C PHE A 14 -1.24 -6.72 -2.91
N GLY A 15 -1.73 -6.55 -1.68
CA GLY A 15 -1.52 -5.34 -0.89
C GLY A 15 -0.04 -5.09 -0.65
N LEU A 16 0.73 -6.11 -0.23
CA LEU A 16 2.18 -6.04 0.08
C LEU A 16 3.05 -5.49 -1.07
N LEU A 17 2.60 -5.58 -2.33
CA LEU A 17 3.29 -5.03 -3.49
C LEU A 17 2.94 -3.55 -3.72
N PHE A 18 1.68 -3.15 -3.49
CA PHE A 18 1.25 -1.74 -3.48
C PHE A 18 1.78 -0.94 -2.26
N PHE A 19 2.05 -1.62 -1.13
CA PHE A 19 2.61 -0.98 0.07
C PHE A 19 3.98 -0.32 -0.15
N SER A 20 4.76 -0.76 -1.16
CA SER A 20 6.05 -0.14 -1.47
C SER A 20 5.92 1.30 -2.02
N ALA A 21 4.81 1.59 -2.73
CA ALA A 21 4.57 2.88 -3.35
C ALA A 21 3.92 3.91 -2.41
N CYS A 22 3.21 3.48 -1.37
CA CYS A 22 2.45 4.39 -0.49
C CYS A 22 3.19 4.75 0.81
N TYR A 23 4.27 4.03 1.19
CA TYR A 23 5.00 4.25 2.46
C TYR A 23 6.48 4.60 2.27
N GLY A 24 6.85 5.25 1.16
CA GLY A 24 8.13 5.96 1.05
C GLY A 24 9.35 5.04 1.05
N LEU A 25 9.33 3.97 0.25
CA LEU A 25 10.59 3.55 -0.36
C LEU A 25 10.93 4.59 -1.44
N ASP A 26 12.10 5.21 -1.31
CA ASP A 26 12.60 6.17 -2.30
C ASP A 26 12.61 5.53 -3.70
N PRO A 27 11.80 6.02 -4.67
CA PRO A 27 11.79 5.49 -6.02
C PRO A 27 13.15 5.63 -6.73
N ALA A 28 14.05 6.51 -6.25
CA ALA A 28 15.41 6.63 -6.78
C ALA A 28 16.27 5.39 -6.53
N PHE A 29 15.95 4.55 -5.54
CA PHE A 29 16.71 3.32 -5.29
C PHE A 29 16.39 2.21 -6.32
N VAL A 30 15.23 2.27 -6.97
CA VAL A 30 14.79 1.30 -7.99
C VAL A 30 15.15 1.79 -9.41
N ALA A 31 15.15 3.10 -9.64
CA ALA A 31 15.40 3.69 -10.96
C ALA A 31 16.87 3.61 -11.44
N VAL A 32 17.85 3.48 -10.53
CA VAL A 32 19.29 3.48 -10.90
C VAL A 32 19.75 2.19 -11.59
N HIS A 33 18.95 1.12 -11.59
CA HIS A 33 19.30 -0.16 -12.23
C HIS A 33 18.63 -0.44 -13.57
N LEU A 34 17.88 0.52 -14.14
CA LEU A 34 17.16 0.34 -15.40
C LEU A 34 17.46 1.47 -16.40
N GLN A 35 18.71 1.57 -16.85
CA GLN A 35 19.02 2.22 -18.13
C GLN A 35 19.65 1.19 -19.07
N PRO A 36 18.95 0.76 -20.14
CA PRO A 36 19.60 0.11 -21.27
C PRO A 36 20.26 1.20 -22.13
N ASN A 37 21.59 1.25 -22.11
CA ASN A 37 22.35 1.86 -23.18
C ASN A 37 22.29 0.94 -24.41
N GLY A 38 21.98 1.52 -25.57
CA GLY A 38 22.43 0.99 -26.86
C GLY A 38 21.38 0.26 -27.70
N THR A 39 20.97 0.95 -28.75
CA THR A 39 20.45 0.40 -30.00
C THR A 39 21.40 -0.59 -30.65
N THR A 40 20.91 -1.76 -31.08
CA THR A 40 21.26 -2.40 -32.36
C THR A 40 20.19 -3.39 -32.79
N THR A 41 19.91 -3.35 -34.09
CA THR A 41 19.01 -4.18 -34.90
C THR A 41 19.53 -5.61 -35.11
N SER A 42 18.65 -6.62 -35.10
CA SER A 42 18.30 -7.46 -36.28
C SER A 42 17.87 -8.89 -35.92
N GLU A 43 16.97 -9.39 -36.77
CA GLU A 43 16.69 -10.79 -37.17
C GLU A 43 15.67 -11.63 -36.39
N GLU A 44 14.63 -11.97 -37.16
CA GLU A 44 13.55 -12.93 -36.92
C GLU A 44 14.08 -14.35 -36.74
N GLN A 45 13.52 -15.06 -35.76
CA GLN A 45 13.41 -16.52 -35.83
C GLN A 45 12.02 -16.94 -35.35
N GLN A 46 11.16 -17.32 -36.29
CA GLN A 46 9.89 -18.01 -36.02
C GLN A 46 10.19 -19.41 -35.49
N MET A 47 9.74 -19.69 -34.27
CA MET A 47 9.75 -21.04 -33.69
C MET A 47 8.33 -21.62 -33.79
N ASN A 48 8.13 -22.56 -34.71
CA ASN A 48 6.89 -23.33 -34.83
C ASN A 48 6.81 -24.35 -33.69
N ILE A 49 5.84 -24.18 -32.79
CA ILE A 49 5.49 -25.19 -31.77
C ILE A 49 4.27 -25.96 -32.28
N THR A 50 4.47 -27.24 -32.59
CA THR A 50 3.39 -28.18 -32.90
C THR A 50 3.01 -28.92 -31.62
N THR A 51 1.81 -28.69 -31.10
CA THR A 51 1.32 -29.32 -29.86
C THR A 51 0.41 -30.51 -30.20
N THR A 52 0.85 -31.73 -29.87
CA THR A 52 0.00 -32.93 -29.88
C THR A 52 -0.69 -33.09 -28.53
N VAL A 53 -2.02 -33.15 -28.56
CA VAL A 53 -2.90 -33.27 -27.39
C VAL A 53 -3.08 -34.74 -27.03
N SER A 54 -2.84 -35.09 -25.75
CA SER A 54 -3.28 -36.35 -25.15
C SER A 54 -4.16 -36.06 -23.92
N THR A 55 -5.31 -36.74 -23.87
CA THR A 55 -6.35 -36.68 -22.83
C THR A 55 -5.88 -37.22 -21.47
N PRO A 56 -6.47 -36.77 -20.34
CA PRO A 56 -5.95 -37.09 -19.02
C PRO A 56 -6.42 -38.45 -18.50
N ALA A 57 -5.46 -39.28 -18.10
CA ALA A 57 -5.67 -40.40 -17.19
C ALA A 57 -5.47 -39.96 -15.73
N ALA A 58 -6.10 -40.68 -14.81
CA ALA A 58 -6.24 -40.39 -13.39
C ALA A 58 -4.92 -40.02 -12.67
N ILE A 59 -5.04 -39.09 -11.72
CA ILE A 59 -3.98 -38.59 -10.84
C ILE A 59 -3.43 -39.75 -9.99
N ASP A 60 -2.26 -40.25 -10.37
CA ASP A 60 -1.45 -41.17 -9.56
C ASP A 60 -0.22 -40.42 -9.03
N GLN A 61 0.13 -40.67 -7.78
CA GLN A 61 1.07 -39.88 -6.96
C GLN A 61 2.56 -40.15 -7.28
N HIS A 62 2.93 -40.34 -8.55
CA HIS A 62 4.27 -40.82 -8.94
C HIS A 62 5.19 -39.80 -9.62
N ARG A 63 6.39 -39.68 -9.02
CA ARG A 63 7.72 -39.38 -9.60
C ARG A 63 7.75 -38.41 -10.79
N PHE A 64 8.14 -37.17 -10.48
CA PHE A 64 8.45 -36.14 -11.46
C PHE A 64 9.79 -36.42 -12.19
N PRO A 65 9.89 -36.18 -13.50
CA PRO A 65 11.14 -36.27 -14.25
C PRO A 65 12.11 -35.15 -13.86
N ALA A 66 13.40 -35.47 -13.72
CA ALA A 66 14.45 -34.61 -13.14
C ALA A 66 14.90 -33.41 -14.00
N LYS A 67 14.13 -32.97 -15.01
CA LYS A 67 14.55 -31.96 -15.98
C LYS A 67 13.49 -30.94 -16.41
N MET A 68 12.29 -30.92 -15.83
CA MET A 68 11.35 -29.85 -16.13
C MET A 68 11.78 -28.54 -15.46
N ASP A 69 11.80 -27.47 -16.26
CA ASP A 69 11.93 -26.11 -15.77
C ASP A 69 10.72 -25.78 -14.87
N CYS A 70 10.95 -25.12 -13.75
CA CYS A 70 9.89 -24.82 -12.79
C CYS A 70 8.81 -23.87 -13.38
N GLU A 71 9.18 -23.06 -14.38
CA GLU A 71 8.23 -22.25 -15.15
C GLU A 71 7.23 -23.11 -15.93
N GLN A 72 7.73 -24.12 -16.65
CA GLN A 72 6.87 -25.01 -17.42
C GLN A 72 5.93 -25.78 -16.52
N ARG A 73 6.42 -26.19 -15.34
CA ARG A 73 5.58 -26.84 -14.34
C ARG A 73 4.51 -25.92 -13.77
N LEU A 74 4.80 -24.64 -13.56
CA LEU A 74 3.79 -23.67 -13.16
C LEU A 74 2.70 -23.51 -14.23
N LEU A 75 3.09 -23.48 -15.51
CA LEU A 75 2.15 -23.39 -16.63
C LEU A 75 1.26 -24.64 -16.74
N GLU A 76 1.80 -25.84 -16.53
CA GLU A 76 1.03 -27.08 -16.50
C GLU A 76 0.01 -27.10 -15.35
N GLU A 77 0.43 -26.68 -14.15
CA GLU A 77 -0.48 -26.56 -13.02
C GLU A 77 -1.55 -25.49 -13.27
N ALA A 78 -1.18 -24.35 -13.87
CA ALA A 78 -2.13 -23.33 -14.27
C ALA A 78 -3.13 -23.85 -15.31
N TYR A 79 -2.68 -24.64 -16.29
CA TYR A 79 -3.55 -25.32 -17.25
C TYR A 79 -4.57 -26.21 -16.54
N VAL A 80 -4.12 -27.03 -15.59
CA VAL A 80 -5.01 -27.90 -14.79
C VAL A 80 -6.01 -27.07 -13.98
N CYS A 81 -5.56 -25.98 -13.36
CA CYS A 81 -6.41 -25.09 -12.59
C CYS A 81 -7.50 -24.44 -13.46
N VAL A 82 -7.15 -23.91 -14.64
CA VAL A 82 -8.08 -23.21 -15.54
C VAL A 82 -9.05 -24.20 -16.21
N SER A 83 -8.56 -25.36 -16.67
CA SER A 83 -9.35 -26.35 -17.41
C SER A 83 -10.46 -26.98 -16.56
N LYS A 84 -10.33 -26.99 -15.22
CA LYS A 84 -11.38 -27.46 -14.28
C LYS A 84 -12.67 -26.63 -14.33
N HIS A 85 -12.62 -25.43 -14.90
CA HIS A 85 -13.74 -24.50 -14.95
C HIS A 85 -14.27 -24.28 -16.38
N ASP A 86 -14.00 -25.21 -17.30
CA ASP A 86 -14.41 -25.14 -18.71
C ASP A 86 -13.94 -23.86 -19.43
N ILE A 87 -12.77 -23.34 -19.02
CA ILE A 87 -12.12 -22.19 -19.64
C ILE A 87 -11.00 -22.71 -20.53
N ASP A 88 -11.00 -22.29 -21.79
CA ASP A 88 -9.90 -22.60 -22.70
C ASP A 88 -8.62 -21.92 -22.21
N PHE A 89 -7.58 -22.72 -21.99
CA PHE A 89 -6.33 -22.23 -21.43
C PHE A 89 -5.58 -21.30 -22.37
N ASN A 90 -5.67 -21.51 -23.70
CA ASN A 90 -5.01 -20.63 -24.65
C ASN A 90 -5.66 -19.23 -24.64
N HIS A 91 -7.00 -19.16 -24.56
CA HIS A 91 -7.70 -17.89 -24.39
C HIS A 91 -7.38 -17.23 -23.05
N PHE A 92 -7.26 -18.00 -21.97
CA PHE A 92 -6.82 -17.49 -20.67
C PHE A 92 -5.39 -16.91 -20.75
N LEU A 93 -4.44 -17.62 -21.38
CA LEU A 93 -3.07 -17.14 -21.56
C LEU A 93 -3.02 -15.90 -22.45
N LEU A 94 -3.76 -15.87 -23.55
CA LEU A 94 -3.85 -14.71 -24.43
C LEU A 94 -4.40 -13.49 -23.69
N MET A 95 -5.40 -13.68 -22.83
CA MET A 95 -5.88 -12.61 -21.94
C MET A 95 -4.77 -12.12 -21.00
N ALA A 96 -4.03 -13.03 -20.36
CA ALA A 96 -2.94 -12.67 -19.44
C ALA A 96 -1.74 -11.99 -20.14
N VAL A 97 -1.46 -12.33 -21.41
CA VAL A 97 -0.29 -11.84 -22.15
C VAL A 97 -0.58 -10.60 -23.00
N SER A 98 -1.78 -10.47 -23.57
CA SER A 98 -2.13 -9.37 -24.49
C SER A 98 -2.02 -7.98 -23.85
N THR A 99 -2.27 -7.90 -22.55
CA THR A 99 -2.17 -6.69 -21.73
C THR A 99 -0.74 -6.30 -21.33
N LEU A 100 0.26 -7.17 -21.54
CA LEU A 100 1.68 -6.85 -21.29
C LEU A 100 2.33 -6.07 -22.43
N LYS A 101 1.77 -6.14 -23.65
CA LYS A 101 2.38 -5.55 -24.86
C LYS A 101 1.99 -4.10 -25.12
N GLU A 102 0.98 -3.56 -24.46
CA GLU A 102 0.44 -2.24 -24.77
C GLU A 102 0.37 -1.38 -23.50
N GLY A 103 1.21 -0.36 -23.45
CA GLY A 103 1.31 0.54 -22.29
C GLY A 103 -0.03 1.19 -21.93
N ALA A 104 -0.45 0.99 -20.69
CA ALA A 104 -1.40 1.74 -19.85
C ALA A 104 -2.80 2.16 -20.37
N ASN A 105 -3.09 2.13 -21.68
CA ASN A 105 -4.33 2.71 -22.23
C ASN A 105 -5.28 1.67 -22.88
N VAL A 106 -5.01 0.38 -22.72
CA VAL A 106 -5.89 -0.66 -23.27
C VAL A 106 -7.00 -0.96 -22.28
N THR A 107 -8.12 -0.27 -22.46
CA THR A 107 -9.35 -0.50 -21.70
C THR A 107 -10.13 -1.72 -22.20
N GLN A 108 -9.69 -2.38 -23.28
CA GLN A 108 -10.34 -3.59 -23.80
C GLN A 108 -9.32 -4.63 -24.27
N PRO A 109 -9.38 -5.87 -23.74
CA PRO A 109 -8.52 -6.96 -24.20
C PRO A 109 -8.73 -7.18 -25.71
N ALA A 110 -7.64 -7.49 -26.42
CA ALA A 110 -7.69 -7.79 -27.85
C ALA A 110 -8.82 -8.80 -28.13
N ILE A 111 -9.68 -8.49 -29.11
CA ILE A 111 -10.79 -9.36 -29.50
C ILE A 111 -10.17 -10.69 -29.96
N ILE A 112 -10.40 -11.75 -29.19
CA ILE A 112 -10.02 -13.10 -29.62
C ILE A 112 -11.06 -13.54 -30.64
N GLU A 113 -10.65 -13.63 -31.91
CA GLU A 113 -11.55 -14.04 -33.00
C GLU A 113 -12.27 -15.35 -32.68
N GLY A 114 -13.58 -15.39 -32.93
CA GLY A 114 -14.41 -16.57 -32.66
C GLY A 114 -14.82 -16.78 -31.20
N VAL A 115 -14.35 -15.96 -30.26
CA VAL A 115 -14.73 -16.06 -28.84
C VAL A 115 -15.83 -15.05 -28.49
N ASN A 116 -16.92 -15.53 -27.90
CA ASN A 116 -17.89 -14.64 -27.26
C ASN A 116 -17.29 -14.07 -25.97
N MET A 117 -16.68 -12.89 -26.07
CA MET A 117 -15.96 -12.24 -24.96
C MET A 117 -16.81 -11.99 -23.73
N THR A 118 -18.12 -11.76 -23.87
CA THR A 118 -19.03 -11.58 -22.72
C THR A 118 -19.19 -12.88 -21.96
N LYS A 119 -19.44 -13.99 -22.67
CA LYS A 119 -19.54 -15.33 -22.06
C LYS A 119 -18.22 -15.77 -21.46
N PHE A 120 -17.11 -15.57 -22.19
CA PHE A 120 -15.77 -15.89 -21.72
C PHE A 120 -15.44 -15.13 -20.43
N ARG A 121 -15.64 -13.80 -20.41
CA ARG A 121 -15.46 -12.97 -19.22
C ARG A 121 -16.32 -13.45 -18.05
N GLY A 122 -17.60 -13.75 -18.31
CA GLY A 122 -18.50 -14.27 -17.28
C GLY A 122 -18.03 -15.60 -16.67
N ASN A 123 -17.50 -16.51 -17.48
CA ASN A 123 -16.97 -17.80 -17.01
C ASN A 123 -15.67 -17.63 -16.22
N VAL A 124 -14.73 -16.86 -16.77
CA VAL A 124 -13.45 -16.52 -16.14
C VAL A 124 -13.71 -15.88 -14.79
N CYS A 125 -14.41 -14.75 -14.73
CA CYS A 125 -14.58 -13.99 -13.50
C CYS A 125 -15.41 -14.71 -12.42
N ARG A 126 -16.32 -15.61 -12.82
CA ARG A 126 -17.02 -16.49 -11.87
C ARG A 126 -16.07 -17.47 -11.18
N ALA A 127 -15.10 -18.01 -11.91
CA ALA A 127 -14.12 -18.97 -11.42
C ALA A 127 -12.86 -18.31 -10.83
N GLN A 128 -12.78 -16.98 -10.79
CA GLN A 128 -11.61 -16.20 -10.36
C GLN A 128 -11.00 -16.77 -9.09
N LYS A 129 -11.76 -16.75 -7.99
CA LYS A 129 -11.24 -17.14 -6.68
C LYS A 129 -10.65 -18.56 -6.69
N GLU A 130 -11.29 -19.49 -7.38
CA GLU A 130 -10.92 -20.91 -7.41
C GLU A 130 -9.67 -21.15 -8.25
N ILE A 131 -9.62 -20.57 -9.46
CA ILE A 131 -8.45 -20.61 -10.36
C ILE A 131 -7.25 -19.98 -9.68
N MET A 132 -7.44 -18.79 -9.13
CA MET A 132 -6.39 -18.00 -8.51
C MET A 132 -5.82 -18.69 -7.27
N GLN A 133 -6.68 -19.29 -6.44
CA GLN A 133 -6.26 -20.08 -5.30
C GLN A 133 -5.50 -21.34 -5.72
N CYS A 134 -5.94 -22.01 -6.79
CA CYS A 134 -5.28 -23.19 -7.32
C CYS A 134 -3.87 -22.87 -7.87
N ILE A 135 -3.75 -21.83 -8.71
CA ILE A 135 -2.47 -21.37 -9.27
C ILE A 135 -1.53 -20.94 -8.13
N PHE A 136 -2.05 -20.23 -7.14
CA PHE A 136 -1.26 -19.78 -6.00
C PHE A 136 -0.73 -20.95 -5.16
N GLN A 137 -1.55 -21.97 -4.89
CA GLN A 137 -1.11 -23.18 -4.19
C GLN A 137 -0.03 -23.94 -4.97
N ALA A 138 -0.20 -24.07 -6.30
CA ALA A 138 0.79 -24.70 -7.17
C ALA A 138 2.13 -23.96 -7.11
N ALA A 139 2.10 -22.63 -7.23
CA ALA A 139 3.32 -21.85 -7.16
C ALA A 139 3.98 -21.86 -5.77
N GLN A 140 3.21 -21.86 -4.69
CA GLN A 140 3.76 -22.06 -3.35
C GLN A 140 4.48 -23.41 -3.21
N ALA A 141 3.91 -24.48 -3.77
CA ALA A 141 4.57 -25.79 -3.79
C ALA A 141 5.88 -25.76 -4.59
N LEU A 142 5.91 -25.06 -5.73
CA LEU A 142 7.13 -24.87 -6.53
C LEU A 142 8.18 -24.04 -5.81
N MET A 143 7.77 -22.94 -5.15
CA MET A 143 8.68 -22.07 -4.40
C MET A 143 9.43 -22.81 -3.28
N VAL A 144 8.84 -23.84 -2.68
CA VAL A 144 9.50 -24.66 -1.64
C VAL A 144 10.23 -25.90 -2.18
N THR A 145 10.15 -26.18 -3.49
CA THR A 145 10.75 -27.37 -4.11
C THR A 145 12.24 -27.14 -4.40
N PRO A 146 13.19 -27.90 -3.80
CA PRO A 146 14.65 -27.71 -3.95
C PRO A 146 15.16 -27.66 -5.40
N ALA A 147 14.47 -28.31 -6.34
CA ALA A 147 14.81 -28.27 -7.76
C ALA A 147 14.72 -26.84 -8.33
N CYS A 148 13.78 -26.02 -7.85
CA CYS A 148 13.61 -24.62 -8.25
C CYS A 148 14.59 -23.65 -7.55
N PHE A 149 15.45 -24.15 -6.65
CA PHE A 149 16.52 -23.37 -6.00
C PHE A 149 17.85 -23.48 -6.75
N SER A 150 18.03 -24.56 -7.51
CA SER A 150 19.32 -24.93 -8.07
C SER A 150 19.50 -24.35 -9.46
N GLY A 151 19.62 -23.01 -9.52
CA GLY A 151 20.33 -22.33 -10.61
C GLY A 151 21.83 -22.64 -10.58
N THR A 152 22.24 -23.89 -10.36
CA THR A 152 23.62 -24.35 -10.55
C THR A 152 23.80 -24.79 -12.01
N LYS A 153 23.78 -23.82 -12.92
CA LYS A 153 24.76 -23.87 -14.01
C LYS A 153 25.93 -23.01 -13.55
N THR A 154 26.90 -23.66 -12.93
CA THR A 154 28.29 -23.23 -13.02
C THR A 154 28.69 -23.24 -14.49
N LEU A 155 28.34 -22.17 -15.22
CA LEU A 155 29.11 -21.76 -16.37
C LEU A 155 30.45 -21.33 -15.81
N SER A 156 31.42 -22.23 -15.95
CA SER A 156 32.83 -21.97 -15.67
C SER A 156 33.23 -20.63 -16.26
N GLY A 157 33.56 -19.66 -15.41
CA GLY A 157 34.14 -18.39 -15.84
C GLY A 157 33.53 -17.16 -15.19
N LYS A 158 34.02 -16.84 -13.99
CA LYS A 158 33.87 -15.55 -13.27
C LYS A 158 32.44 -15.22 -12.80
N LEU A 159 32.15 -15.61 -11.55
CA LEU A 159 31.11 -14.96 -10.75
C LEU A 159 31.45 -13.45 -10.66
N SER A 160 30.72 -12.63 -11.41
CA SER A 160 30.56 -11.22 -11.05
C SER A 160 29.82 -11.15 -9.72
N LYS A 161 30.40 -10.48 -8.73
CA LYS A 161 29.82 -10.34 -7.37
C LYS A 161 28.52 -9.50 -7.34
N GLU A 162 28.09 -8.96 -8.48
CA GLU A 162 27.03 -7.95 -8.52
C GLU A 162 25.66 -8.45 -9.02
N GLN A 163 25.50 -9.69 -9.51
CA GLN A 163 24.18 -10.20 -9.94
C GLN A 163 23.81 -11.61 -9.43
N PRO A 164 23.69 -11.85 -8.11
CA PRO A 164 23.17 -13.12 -7.59
C PRO A 164 21.65 -13.32 -7.78
N ARG A 165 20.91 -12.29 -8.24
CA ARG A 165 19.43 -12.30 -8.23
C ARG A 165 18.75 -12.84 -9.50
N LEU A 166 19.43 -12.85 -10.65
CA LEU A 166 18.79 -13.23 -11.93
C LEU A 166 18.61 -14.75 -12.14
N ASN A 167 19.30 -15.59 -11.37
CA ASN A 167 19.22 -17.06 -11.52
C ASN A 167 18.27 -17.72 -10.50
N ASP A 168 17.55 -16.93 -9.69
CA ASP A 168 16.56 -17.48 -8.78
C ASP A 168 15.24 -17.67 -9.55
N GLN A 169 14.96 -18.89 -9.99
CA GLN A 169 13.70 -19.24 -10.67
C GLN A 169 12.46 -18.87 -9.85
N ARG A 170 12.59 -18.69 -8.53
CA ARG A 170 11.49 -18.20 -7.68
C ARG A 170 11.11 -16.76 -8.00
N TYR A 171 12.09 -15.94 -8.37
CA TYR A 171 11.84 -14.56 -8.77
C TYR A 171 11.04 -14.53 -10.07
N LEU A 172 11.44 -15.35 -11.06
CA LEU A 172 10.72 -15.48 -12.33
C LEU A 172 9.30 -16.04 -12.16
N ILE A 173 9.15 -17.11 -11.37
CA ILE A 173 7.83 -17.66 -11.00
C ILE A 173 6.96 -16.58 -10.36
N LYS A 174 7.52 -15.81 -9.44
CA LYS A 174 6.80 -14.75 -8.75
C LYS A 174 6.38 -13.63 -9.72
N GLU A 175 7.27 -13.14 -10.58
CA GLU A 175 6.94 -12.11 -11.57
C GLU A 175 5.88 -12.60 -12.57
N GLN A 176 6.01 -13.84 -13.07
CA GLN A 176 5.03 -14.43 -13.99
C GLN A 176 3.66 -14.58 -13.30
N MET A 177 3.64 -15.01 -12.04
CA MET A 177 2.40 -15.02 -11.26
C MET A 177 1.83 -13.61 -11.14
N GLU A 178 2.61 -12.63 -10.70
CA GLU A 178 2.13 -11.25 -10.52
C GLU A 178 1.54 -10.69 -11.82
N ALA A 179 2.19 -10.96 -12.96
CA ALA A 179 1.67 -10.61 -14.26
C ALA A 179 0.34 -11.32 -14.56
N ILE A 180 0.28 -12.65 -14.48
CA ILE A 180 -0.95 -13.41 -14.78
C ILE A 180 -2.08 -12.99 -13.84
N LEU A 181 -1.81 -12.93 -12.54
CA LEU A 181 -2.78 -12.63 -11.50
C LEU A 181 -3.27 -11.18 -11.61
N GLY A 182 -2.38 -10.21 -11.85
CA GLY A 182 -2.74 -8.81 -11.98
C GLY A 182 -3.60 -8.53 -13.22
N GLN A 183 -3.32 -9.22 -14.32
CA GLN A 183 -4.14 -9.09 -15.54
C GLN A 183 -5.50 -9.74 -15.40
N TYR A 184 -5.53 -10.91 -14.77
CA TYR A 184 -6.77 -11.59 -14.45
C TYR A 184 -7.68 -10.71 -13.57
N ASP A 185 -7.10 -10.09 -12.54
CA ASP A 185 -7.79 -9.20 -11.64
C ASP A 185 -8.31 -7.93 -12.34
N THR A 186 -7.52 -7.34 -13.23
CA THR A 186 -7.93 -6.19 -14.05
C THR A 186 -9.04 -6.55 -15.04
N PHE A 187 -8.95 -7.72 -15.68
CA PHE A 187 -9.96 -8.22 -16.61
C PHE A 187 -11.31 -8.48 -15.92
N CYS A 188 -11.26 -8.92 -14.66
CA CYS A 188 -12.46 -9.19 -13.86
C CYS A 188 -12.95 -8.01 -13.03
N ALA A 189 -12.18 -6.92 -12.94
CA ALA A 189 -12.59 -5.71 -12.26
C ALA A 189 -13.86 -5.12 -12.85
N GLN A 190 -14.81 -4.77 -11.98
CA GLN A 190 -15.95 -3.92 -12.33
C GLN A 190 -15.45 -2.56 -12.84
N PRO A 191 -16.15 -1.92 -13.79
CA PRO A 191 -15.73 -0.62 -14.34
C PRO A 191 -15.44 0.44 -13.27
N CYS A 192 -16.25 0.48 -12.20
CA CYS A 192 -16.06 1.42 -11.09
C CYS A 192 -14.71 1.28 -10.39
N ARG A 193 -14.12 0.08 -10.35
CA ARG A 193 -12.85 -0.15 -9.67
C ARG A 193 -11.69 0.57 -10.37
N LEU A 194 -11.76 0.67 -11.70
CA LEU A 194 -10.74 1.32 -12.51
C LEU A 194 -10.71 2.85 -12.29
N THR A 195 -11.85 3.44 -11.94
CA THR A 195 -11.98 4.88 -11.68
C THR A 195 -12.04 5.22 -10.20
N LEU A 196 -12.20 4.25 -9.30
CA LEU A 196 -12.48 4.46 -7.88
C LEU A 196 -11.57 5.48 -7.20
N LEU A 197 -10.25 5.36 -7.39
CA LEU A 197 -9.29 6.29 -6.76
C LEU A 197 -9.39 7.69 -7.34
N GLU A 198 -9.68 7.82 -8.63
CA GLU A 198 -9.88 9.12 -9.29
C GLU A 198 -11.21 9.76 -8.88
N ASP A 199 -12.25 8.95 -8.73
CA ASP A 199 -13.55 9.38 -8.21
C ASP A 199 -13.42 9.84 -6.74
N MET A 200 -12.55 9.19 -5.95
CA MET A 200 -12.22 9.64 -4.59
C MET A 200 -11.38 10.93 -4.58
N ARG A 201 -10.42 11.09 -5.50
CA ARG A 201 -9.70 12.37 -5.68
C ARG A 201 -10.64 13.51 -6.05
N SER A 202 -11.67 13.23 -6.83
CA SER A 202 -12.68 14.22 -7.21
C SER A 202 -13.45 14.77 -5.99
N CYS A 203 -13.53 14.03 -4.88
CA CYS A 203 -14.06 14.55 -3.62
C CYS A 203 -13.22 15.71 -3.06
N TYR A 204 -11.89 15.68 -3.18
CA TYR A 204 -11.01 16.78 -2.75
C TYR A 204 -11.18 17.99 -3.67
N LYS A 205 -11.18 17.75 -4.99
CA LYS A 205 -11.37 18.78 -6.01
C LYS A 205 -12.67 19.56 -5.83
N LYS A 206 -13.75 18.91 -5.41
CA LYS A 206 -15.06 19.54 -5.13
C LYS A 206 -14.96 20.70 -4.12
N PHE A 207 -14.02 20.64 -3.18
CA PHE A 207 -13.80 21.67 -2.17
C PHE A 207 -12.62 22.61 -2.49
N GLY A 208 -12.09 22.54 -3.72
CA GLY A 208 -10.95 23.36 -4.16
C GLY A 208 -9.59 22.91 -3.61
N LEU A 209 -9.51 21.71 -3.04
CA LEU A 209 -8.27 21.14 -2.51
C LEU A 209 -7.48 20.42 -3.62
N ASP A 210 -6.15 20.35 -3.48
CA ASP A 210 -5.33 19.54 -4.37
C ASP A 210 -5.70 18.05 -4.23
N THR A 211 -5.96 17.43 -5.37
CA THR A 211 -6.22 15.98 -5.49
C THR A 211 -5.04 15.12 -5.03
N SER A 212 -3.81 15.66 -5.03
CA SER A 212 -2.60 14.97 -4.58
C SER A 212 -2.58 14.72 -3.07
N LEU A 213 -3.42 15.43 -2.29
CA LEU A 213 -3.60 15.20 -0.86
C LEU A 213 -4.27 13.85 -0.57
N PHE A 214 -5.01 13.28 -1.54
CA PHE A 214 -5.54 11.93 -1.43
C PHE A 214 -4.50 10.91 -1.88
N LEU A 215 -4.02 10.10 -0.92
CA LEU A 215 -2.94 9.12 -1.11
C LEU A 215 -1.65 9.78 -1.64
N PRO A 216 -1.01 10.66 -0.85
CA PRO A 216 0.21 11.34 -1.28
C PRO A 216 1.30 10.32 -1.61
N THR A 217 2.09 10.62 -2.65
CA THR A 217 3.17 9.74 -3.13
C THR A 217 4.36 9.66 -2.18
N LYS A 218 4.47 10.61 -1.24
CA LYS A 218 5.49 10.63 -0.19
C LYS A 218 4.90 10.09 1.12
N ALA A 219 5.65 9.23 1.82
CA ALA A 219 5.28 8.65 3.12
C ALA A 219 4.83 9.66 4.18
N SER A 220 5.35 10.89 4.10
CA SER A 220 5.09 11.99 5.03
C SER A 220 4.36 13.16 4.37
N GLY A 221 3.66 12.93 3.26
CA GLY A 221 3.03 14.00 2.49
C GLY A 221 1.96 14.77 3.30
N PRO A 222 1.68 16.02 2.91
CA PRO A 222 0.62 16.80 3.54
C PRO A 222 -0.74 16.13 3.28
N VAL A 223 -1.35 15.52 4.30
CA VAL A 223 -2.62 14.77 4.14
C VAL A 223 -3.85 15.68 4.18
N ILE A 224 -3.76 16.79 4.93
CA ILE A 224 -4.86 17.77 5.07
C ILE A 224 -4.52 19.15 4.50
N GLY A 225 -3.41 19.25 3.74
CA GLY A 225 -2.90 20.51 3.20
C GLY A 225 -1.47 20.79 3.62
N SER A 226 -0.79 21.65 2.86
CA SER A 226 0.62 22.04 3.03
C SER A 226 0.78 23.47 3.58
N ASP A 227 -0.27 24.27 3.52
CA ASP A 227 -0.34 25.63 4.05
C ASP A 227 -1.62 25.86 4.87
N SER A 228 -1.71 27.03 5.51
CA SER A 228 -2.84 27.39 6.38
C SER A 228 -4.17 27.39 5.63
N TRP A 229 -4.18 27.84 4.36
CA TRP A 229 -5.42 27.94 3.59
C TRP A 229 -5.96 26.56 3.22
N GLU A 230 -5.10 25.65 2.77
CA GLU A 230 -5.49 24.27 2.46
C GLU A 230 -5.99 23.56 3.73
N VAL A 231 -5.27 23.71 4.85
CA VAL A 231 -5.63 23.11 6.14
C VAL A 231 -6.97 23.63 6.64
N ASP A 232 -7.20 24.94 6.62
CA ASP A 232 -8.46 25.53 7.04
C ASP A 232 -9.61 25.08 6.14
N THR A 233 -9.39 25.04 4.83
CA THR A 233 -10.37 24.58 3.85
C THR A 233 -10.71 23.10 4.04
N PHE A 234 -9.71 22.24 4.23
CA PHE A 234 -9.91 20.83 4.51
C PHE A 234 -10.69 20.66 5.81
N CYS A 235 -10.26 21.30 6.90
CA CYS A 235 -10.84 21.12 8.22
C CYS A 235 -12.26 21.64 8.34
N LYS A 236 -12.59 22.74 7.64
CA LYS A 236 -13.96 23.26 7.54
C LYS A 236 -14.90 22.30 6.82
N ASN A 237 -14.41 21.62 5.78
CA ASN A 237 -15.21 20.72 4.94
C ASN A 237 -15.05 19.23 5.28
N ARG A 238 -14.31 18.88 6.35
CA ARG A 238 -13.90 17.51 6.70
C ARG A 238 -15.05 16.50 6.69
N GLN A 239 -16.18 16.85 7.28
CA GLN A 239 -17.34 15.95 7.38
C GLN A 239 -17.95 15.67 6.00
N GLU A 240 -18.13 16.70 5.17
CA GLU A 240 -18.67 16.56 3.83
C GLU A 240 -17.71 15.83 2.89
N LEU A 241 -16.40 16.08 3.01
CA LEU A 241 -15.36 15.35 2.27
C LEU A 241 -15.36 13.88 2.66
N THR A 242 -15.40 13.55 3.95
CA THR A 242 -15.47 12.17 4.44
C THR A 242 -16.74 11.47 3.95
N ALA A 243 -17.88 12.17 3.95
CA ALA A 243 -19.14 11.64 3.43
C ALA A 243 -19.06 11.37 1.92
N CYS A 244 -18.40 12.26 1.15
CA CYS A 244 -18.14 12.04 -0.27
C CYS A 244 -17.30 10.78 -0.49
N LEU A 245 -16.17 10.63 0.21
CA LEU A 245 -15.29 9.46 0.09
C LEU A 245 -16.04 8.15 0.40
N LYS A 246 -16.85 8.13 1.46
CA LYS A 246 -17.68 6.97 1.83
C LYS A 246 -18.75 6.67 0.79
N SER A 247 -19.44 7.69 0.28
CA SER A 247 -20.40 7.51 -0.82
C SER A 247 -19.74 6.94 -2.07
N THR A 248 -18.55 7.42 -2.44
CA THR A 248 -17.80 6.89 -3.59
C THR A 248 -17.37 5.44 -3.36
N ARG A 249 -16.92 5.09 -2.15
CA ARG A 249 -16.68 3.70 -1.74
C ARG A 249 -17.95 2.86 -1.95
N ASP A 250 -19.06 3.26 -1.34
CA ASP A 250 -20.29 2.47 -1.29
C ASP A 250 -20.93 2.26 -2.68
N GLN A 251 -20.61 3.10 -3.67
CA GLN A 251 -21.06 2.96 -5.06
C GLN A 251 -20.29 1.87 -5.84
N CYS A 252 -19.13 1.43 -5.37
CA CYS A 252 -18.32 0.41 -6.03
C CYS A 252 -18.23 -0.85 -5.18
N PRO A 253 -18.89 -1.97 -5.55
CA PRO A 253 -18.88 -3.20 -4.75
C PRO A 253 -17.50 -3.80 -4.45
N GLU A 254 -16.48 -3.45 -5.24
CA GLU A 254 -15.09 -3.88 -5.05
C GLU A 254 -14.25 -2.90 -4.20
N SER A 255 -14.83 -1.78 -3.75
CA SER A 255 -14.10 -0.72 -3.06
C SER A 255 -13.38 -1.22 -1.83
N ASP A 256 -14.03 -2.07 -1.02
CA ASP A 256 -13.45 -2.54 0.24
C ASP A 256 -12.17 -3.33 -0.01
N ASN A 257 -12.12 -4.13 -1.08
CA ASN A 257 -10.92 -4.87 -1.46
C ASN A 257 -9.79 -3.95 -1.93
N VAL A 258 -10.12 -2.93 -2.73
CA VAL A 258 -9.14 -1.93 -3.22
C VAL A 258 -8.59 -1.11 -2.06
N LEU A 259 -9.47 -0.56 -1.23
CA LEU A 259 -9.11 0.26 -0.08
C LEU A 259 -8.32 -0.55 0.96
N TYR A 260 -8.73 -1.79 1.22
CA TYR A 260 -7.98 -2.69 2.10
C TYR A 260 -6.57 -2.97 1.57
N ALA A 261 -6.41 -3.21 0.27
CA ALA A 261 -5.10 -3.39 -0.35
C ALA A 261 -4.18 -2.16 -0.22
N LEU A 262 -4.78 -0.97 -0.13
CA LEU A 262 -4.10 0.30 0.13
C LEU A 262 -3.96 0.63 1.62
N SER A 263 -4.44 -0.25 2.52
CA SER A 263 -4.52 0.01 3.96
C SER A 263 -5.31 1.26 4.33
N LEU A 264 -6.31 1.59 3.52
CA LEU A 264 -7.17 2.75 3.71
C LEU A 264 -8.50 2.32 4.32
N ASP A 265 -8.68 2.59 5.61
CA ASP A 265 -9.96 2.46 6.30
C ASP A 265 -10.54 3.87 6.50
N LEU A 266 -11.55 4.23 5.71
CA LEU A 266 -12.12 5.59 5.73
C LEU A 266 -12.71 5.98 7.09
N ASP A 267 -13.19 5.03 7.89
CA ASP A 267 -13.73 5.31 9.23
C ASP A 267 -12.59 5.63 10.21
N THR A 268 -11.50 4.87 10.12
CA THR A 268 -10.31 5.10 10.94
C THR A 268 -9.57 6.37 10.49
N THR A 269 -9.41 6.59 9.19
CA THR A 269 -8.83 7.81 8.61
C THR A 269 -9.60 9.07 9.00
N ALA A 270 -10.94 9.02 9.06
CA ALA A 270 -11.75 10.15 9.51
C ALA A 270 -11.41 10.59 10.94
N LYS A 271 -11.13 9.66 11.85
CA LYS A 271 -10.64 9.99 13.21
C LYS A 271 -9.27 10.65 13.17
N GLY A 272 -8.38 10.16 12.30
CA GLY A 272 -7.09 10.80 12.06
C GLY A 272 -7.26 12.25 11.61
N PHE A 273 -8.20 12.53 10.71
CA PHE A 273 -8.52 13.90 10.29
C PHE A 273 -9.04 14.77 11.45
N GLU A 274 -9.83 14.22 12.38
CA GLU A 274 -10.27 14.95 13.57
C GLU A 274 -9.09 15.35 14.46
N VAL A 275 -8.14 14.45 14.67
CA VAL A 275 -6.91 14.73 15.43
C VAL A 275 -6.11 15.82 14.74
N LEU A 276 -5.86 15.72 13.43
CA LEU A 276 -5.08 16.70 12.69
C LEU A 276 -5.75 18.08 12.69
N CYS A 277 -7.06 18.14 12.45
CA CYS A 277 -7.82 19.39 12.45
C CYS A 277 -7.97 20.04 13.83
N SER A 278 -7.79 19.27 14.91
CA SER A 278 -7.75 19.83 16.27
C SER A 278 -6.37 20.38 16.64
N ASN A 279 -5.34 20.17 15.80
CA ASN A 279 -3.94 20.51 16.07
C ASN A 279 -3.25 21.08 14.82
N THR A 280 -3.94 21.93 14.04
CA THR A 280 -3.46 22.49 12.76
C THR A 280 -2.11 23.20 12.88
N ASP A 281 -1.93 23.95 13.97
CA ASP A 281 -0.69 24.51 14.51
C ASP A 281 0.54 23.62 14.38
N VAL A 282 0.43 22.53 15.12
CA VAL A 282 1.49 21.54 15.31
C VAL A 282 1.65 20.72 14.04
N TYR A 283 0.57 20.46 13.31
CA TYR A 283 0.61 19.78 12.02
C TYR A 283 1.45 20.55 10.99
N LEU A 284 1.17 21.84 10.78
CA LEU A 284 1.89 22.67 9.80
C LEU A 284 3.39 22.78 10.14
N LYS A 285 3.72 22.93 11.42
CA LYS A 285 5.12 22.88 11.89
C LYS A 285 5.74 21.49 11.64
N GLY A 286 4.98 20.44 11.92
CA GLY A 286 5.39 19.04 11.76
C GLY A 286 5.70 18.65 10.32
N LEU A 287 5.12 19.30 9.31
CA LEU A 287 5.41 19.01 7.90
C LEU A 287 6.91 19.11 7.58
N GLN A 288 7.60 20.12 8.11
CA GLN A 288 9.04 20.30 7.92
C GLN A 288 9.86 19.22 8.65
N CYS A 289 9.37 18.78 9.80
CA CYS A 289 9.97 17.71 10.58
C CYS A 289 9.87 16.35 9.86
N PHE A 290 8.70 16.05 9.28
CA PHE A 290 8.44 14.75 8.65
C PHE A 290 9.06 14.58 7.26
N GLU A 291 9.42 15.68 6.59
CA GLU A 291 10.14 15.64 5.31
C GLU A 291 11.53 14.98 5.47
N ASN A 292 12.18 15.17 6.62
CA ASN A 292 13.50 14.62 6.92
C ASN A 292 13.42 13.67 8.13
N HIS A 293 12.88 12.46 7.92
CA HIS A 293 12.78 11.50 9.02
C HIS A 293 14.16 10.91 9.41
N PRO A 294 14.40 10.64 10.70
CA PRO A 294 15.64 10.00 11.12
C PRO A 294 15.75 8.58 10.54
N HIS A 295 16.98 8.10 10.34
CA HIS A 295 17.24 6.75 9.83
C HIS A 295 16.52 5.66 10.67
N GLN A 296 16.44 5.86 11.99
CA GLN A 296 15.76 4.97 12.93
C GLN A 296 14.28 4.76 12.59
N VAL A 297 13.58 5.79 12.10
CA VAL A 297 12.20 5.66 11.63
C VAL A 297 12.12 4.73 10.42
N GLY A 298 13.04 4.87 9.46
CA GLY A 298 13.16 3.95 8.32
C GLY A 298 13.43 2.49 8.74
N VAL A 299 14.22 2.28 9.80
CA VAL A 299 14.42 0.96 10.41
C VAL A 299 13.11 0.43 11.00
N CYS A 300 12.35 1.25 11.75
CA CYS A 300 11.05 0.87 12.30
C CYS A 300 10.04 0.46 11.21
N HIS A 301 9.99 1.17 10.08
CA HIS A 301 9.17 0.81 8.91
C HIS A 301 9.61 -0.53 8.30
N SER A 302 10.91 -0.73 8.12
CA SER A 302 11.47 -1.98 7.60
C SER A 302 11.19 -3.18 8.50
N VAL A 303 11.21 -2.99 9.82
CA VAL A 303 10.85 -4.01 10.81
C VAL A 303 9.36 -4.33 10.74
N LYS A 304 8.48 -3.33 10.65
CA LYS A 304 7.03 -3.53 10.44
C LYS A 304 6.78 -4.36 9.19
N TYR A 305 7.34 -3.95 8.05
CA TYR A 305 7.15 -4.63 6.77
C TYR A 305 7.56 -6.10 6.82
N ARG A 306 8.77 -6.39 7.31
CA ARG A 306 9.26 -7.77 7.48
C ARG A 306 8.41 -8.54 8.49
N GLY A 307 7.95 -7.90 9.55
CA GLY A 307 7.06 -8.48 10.56
C GLY A 307 5.74 -8.93 9.95
N VAL A 308 5.08 -8.07 9.16
CA VAL A 308 3.82 -8.40 8.46
C VAL A 308 4.04 -9.56 7.49
N LEU A 309 5.09 -9.51 6.67
CA LEU A 309 5.42 -10.58 5.72
C LEU A 309 5.62 -11.93 6.43
N LYS A 310 6.47 -11.95 7.46
CA LYS A 310 6.75 -13.17 8.24
C LYS A 310 5.49 -13.71 8.92
N THR A 311 4.61 -12.83 9.36
CA THR A 311 3.33 -13.20 9.99
C THR A 311 2.39 -13.83 8.97
N ALA A 312 2.26 -13.24 7.78
CA ALA A 312 1.45 -13.80 6.69
C ALA A 312 1.97 -15.17 6.22
N GLN A 313 3.28 -15.32 6.08
CA GLN A 313 3.91 -16.59 5.74
C GLN A 313 3.60 -17.67 6.79
N LYS A 314 3.84 -17.38 8.08
CA LYS A 314 3.53 -18.31 9.17
C LYS A 314 2.06 -18.67 9.25
N ALA A 315 1.17 -17.70 9.06
CA ALA A 315 -0.27 -17.94 9.07
C ALA A 315 -0.69 -18.94 8.00
N THR A 316 -0.04 -18.88 6.83
CA THR A 316 -0.26 -19.83 5.74
C THR A 316 0.31 -21.21 6.08
N GLU A 317 1.59 -21.28 6.46
CA GLU A 317 2.29 -22.53 6.76
C GLU A 317 1.63 -23.32 7.91
N LEU A 318 1.21 -22.60 8.95
CA LEU A 318 0.63 -23.17 10.16
C LEU A 318 -0.90 -23.15 10.17
N LYS A 319 -1.53 -22.78 9.05
CA LYS A 319 -2.99 -22.70 8.87
C LYS A 319 -3.68 -21.97 10.04
N TRP A 320 -3.18 -20.79 10.39
CA TRP A 320 -3.74 -20.00 11.49
C TRP A 320 -5.20 -19.62 11.22
N SER A 321 -5.98 -19.51 12.29
CA SER A 321 -7.28 -18.85 12.22
C SER A 321 -7.09 -17.35 11.91
N SER A 322 -8.10 -16.71 11.30
CA SER A 322 -8.11 -15.27 11.07
C SER A 322 -7.86 -14.49 12.36
N GLU A 323 -8.46 -14.90 13.48
CA GLU A 323 -8.27 -14.26 14.78
C GLU A 323 -6.81 -14.28 15.22
N LYS A 324 -6.14 -15.45 15.15
CA LYS A 324 -4.72 -15.56 15.51
C LYS A 324 -3.84 -14.73 14.58
N TYR A 325 -4.12 -14.75 13.28
CA TYR A 325 -3.41 -13.90 12.32
C TYR A 325 -3.56 -12.41 12.65
N PHE A 326 -4.79 -11.95 12.92
CA PHE A 326 -5.04 -10.56 13.33
C PHE A 326 -4.33 -10.19 14.63
N GLN A 327 -4.34 -11.06 15.63
CA GLN A 327 -3.65 -10.83 16.90
C GLN A 327 -2.14 -10.62 16.72
N GLU A 328 -1.50 -11.43 15.87
CA GLU A 328 -0.07 -11.34 15.58
C GLU A 328 0.26 -10.09 14.74
N ILE A 329 -0.58 -9.75 13.76
CA ILE A 329 -0.44 -8.49 13.00
C ILE A 329 -0.60 -7.28 13.91
N CYS A 330 -1.57 -7.28 14.83
CA CYS A 330 -1.72 -6.22 15.82
C CYS A 330 -0.45 -6.08 16.67
N GLY A 331 0.19 -7.18 17.05
CA GLY A 331 1.47 -7.14 17.77
C GLY A 331 2.60 -6.49 16.96
N VAL A 332 2.65 -6.72 15.64
CA VAL A 332 3.62 -6.05 14.75
C VAL A 332 3.32 -4.55 14.64
N ILE A 333 2.05 -4.16 14.53
CA ILE A 333 1.63 -2.75 14.44
C ILE A 333 1.97 -2.00 15.72
N VAL A 334 1.63 -2.53 16.89
CA VAL A 334 1.90 -1.89 18.18
C VAL A 334 3.40 -1.68 18.40
N LYS A 335 4.23 -2.70 18.12
CA LYS A 335 5.70 -2.58 18.18
C LYS A 335 6.26 -1.54 17.22
N HIS A 336 5.66 -1.40 16.04
CA HIS A 336 6.06 -0.36 15.10
C HIS A 336 5.75 1.03 15.65
N ILE A 337 4.56 1.25 16.21
CA ILE A 337 4.17 2.53 16.82
C ILE A 337 5.16 2.90 17.94
N GLU A 338 5.50 1.96 18.81
CA GLU A 338 6.47 2.17 19.89
C GLU A 338 7.85 2.57 19.34
N CYS A 339 8.40 1.78 18.42
CA CYS A 339 9.69 2.04 17.78
C CYS A 339 9.73 3.41 17.09
N ASP A 340 8.69 3.73 16.32
CA ASP A 340 8.59 4.97 15.55
C ASP A 340 8.50 6.17 16.50
N LEU A 341 7.64 6.13 17.52
CA LEU A 341 7.53 7.21 18.50
C LEU A 341 8.80 7.41 19.32
N GLU A 342 9.49 6.34 19.70
CA GLU A 342 10.79 6.42 20.38
C GLU A 342 11.85 7.06 19.48
N ALA A 343 11.92 6.64 18.21
CA ALA A 343 12.85 7.20 17.23
C ALA A 343 12.62 8.70 17.03
N TRP A 344 11.36 9.16 16.96
CA TRP A 344 11.03 10.58 16.89
C TRP A 344 11.33 11.33 18.18
N ALA A 345 11.06 10.74 19.35
CA ALA A 345 11.37 11.37 20.64
C ALA A 345 12.88 11.56 20.88
N GLN A 346 13.71 10.69 20.30
CA GLN A 346 15.17 10.79 20.35
C GLN A 346 15.75 11.71 19.27
N TYR A 347 14.94 12.10 18.28
CA TYR A 347 15.40 12.93 17.17
C TYR A 347 15.54 14.38 17.61
N LYS A 348 16.78 14.88 17.63
CA LYS A 348 17.13 16.25 18.02
C LYS A 348 17.34 17.10 16.77
N ASP A 349 16.24 17.52 16.16
CA ASP A 349 16.22 18.55 15.13
C ASP A 349 15.41 19.74 15.66
N ASP A 350 15.90 20.97 15.46
CA ASP A 350 15.24 22.19 15.94
C ASP A 350 13.83 22.37 15.33
N LYS A 351 13.55 21.72 14.20
CA LYS A 351 12.23 21.70 13.54
C LYS A 351 11.30 20.62 14.09
N CYS A 352 11.79 19.72 14.93
CA CYS A 352 11.08 18.58 15.49
C CYS A 352 10.94 18.70 17.01
N ASP A 353 10.09 19.61 17.47
CA ASP A 353 9.80 19.73 18.90
C ASP A 353 8.92 18.57 19.42
N MET A 354 8.85 18.43 20.75
CA MET A 354 8.06 17.37 21.40
C MET A 354 6.55 17.46 21.14
N SER A 355 6.02 18.62 20.76
CA SER A 355 4.60 18.76 20.42
C SER A 355 4.27 18.00 19.12
N ILE A 356 5.20 17.96 18.16
CA ILE A 356 5.06 17.19 16.92
C ILE A 356 5.04 15.68 17.22
N VAL A 357 5.92 15.21 18.11
CA VAL A 357 5.93 13.81 18.57
C VAL A 357 4.61 13.45 19.26
N HIS A 358 4.06 14.36 20.07
CA HIS A 358 2.77 14.16 20.72
C HIS A 358 1.60 14.12 19.73
N LEU A 359 1.59 14.99 18.72
CA LEU A 359 0.62 14.94 17.64
C LEU A 359 0.69 13.59 16.92
N LYS A 360 1.90 13.13 16.59
CA LYS A 360 2.13 11.84 15.94
C LYS A 360 1.64 10.67 16.81
N ARG A 361 1.86 10.72 18.12
CA ARG A 361 1.32 9.74 19.07
C ARG A 361 -0.20 9.74 19.06
N LYS A 362 -0.85 10.89 19.22
CA LYS A 362 -2.32 11.02 19.15
C LYS A 362 -2.86 10.45 17.85
N LEU A 363 -2.19 10.76 16.73
CA LEU A 363 -2.57 10.25 15.42
C LEU A 363 -2.47 8.72 15.37
N HIS A 364 -1.32 8.13 15.70
CA HIS A 364 -1.15 6.68 15.73
C HIS A 364 -2.20 5.99 16.60
N CYS A 365 -2.41 6.50 17.82
CA CYS A 365 -3.39 5.97 18.76
C CYS A 365 -4.83 6.04 18.21
N SER A 366 -5.21 7.13 17.52
CA SER A 366 -6.53 7.25 16.89
C SER A 366 -6.74 6.30 15.71
N LEU A 367 -5.63 5.86 15.08
CA LEU A 367 -5.63 4.98 13.92
C LEU A 367 -5.49 3.50 14.28
N VAL A 368 -5.30 3.16 15.56
CA VAL A 368 -5.25 1.75 15.98
C VAL A 368 -6.62 1.12 15.79
N HIS A 369 -6.66 -0.03 15.11
CA HIS A 369 -7.89 -0.76 14.91
C HIS A 369 -8.43 -1.29 16.25
N LYS A 370 -9.76 -1.19 16.48
CA LYS A 370 -10.41 -1.61 17.74
C LYS A 370 -10.08 -3.03 18.18
N GLN A 371 -9.86 -3.94 17.23
CA GLN A 371 -9.46 -5.30 17.56
C GLN A 371 -8.06 -5.36 18.18
N CYS A 372 -7.14 -4.52 17.72
CA CYS A 372 -5.80 -4.41 18.30
C CYS A 372 -5.87 -3.85 19.72
N GLU A 373 -6.72 -2.83 19.94
CA GLU A 373 -6.99 -2.28 21.29
C GLU A 373 -7.47 -3.36 22.27
N LYS A 374 -8.31 -4.31 21.82
CA LYS A 374 -8.76 -5.42 22.67
C LYS A 374 -7.66 -6.42 23.00
N THR A 375 -6.80 -6.75 22.03
CA THR A 375 -5.79 -7.81 22.19
C THR A 375 -4.47 -7.34 22.80
N HIS A 376 -4.17 -6.04 22.70
CA HIS A 376 -2.93 -5.42 23.18
C HIS A 376 -3.23 -4.16 24.01
N SER A 377 -4.32 -4.20 24.79
CA SER A 377 -4.83 -3.05 25.55
C SER A 377 -3.77 -2.38 26.39
N ASP A 378 -3.02 -3.16 27.17
CA ASP A 378 -2.08 -2.63 28.16
C ASP A 378 -0.91 -1.89 27.48
N THR A 379 -0.40 -2.46 26.39
CA THR A 379 0.68 -1.83 25.62
C THR A 379 0.18 -0.56 24.92
N ILE A 380 -0.98 -0.63 24.27
CA ILE A 380 -1.58 0.54 23.60
C ILE A 380 -1.86 1.65 24.63
N TYR A 381 -2.45 1.31 25.78
CA TYR A 381 -2.69 2.25 26.87
C TYR A 381 -1.39 2.89 27.36
N SER A 382 -0.32 2.10 27.54
CA SER A 382 0.99 2.65 27.96
C SER A 382 1.60 3.62 26.95
N ILE A 383 1.38 3.39 25.65
CA ILE A 383 1.85 4.27 24.57
C ILE A 383 0.97 5.52 24.48
N CYS A 384 -0.35 5.35 24.55
CA CYS A 384 -1.34 6.38 24.23
C CYS A 384 -1.69 7.30 25.39
N ASP A 385 -1.82 6.75 26.59
CA ASP A 385 -2.31 7.47 27.79
C ASP A 385 -1.19 7.83 28.76
N SER A 386 0.08 7.85 28.32
CA SER A 386 1.21 8.24 29.18
C SER A 386 0.99 9.67 29.74
N PRO A 387 0.65 9.82 31.04
CA PRO A 387 0.14 11.07 31.62
C PRO A 387 1.25 12.13 31.82
N GLY A 388 2.49 11.82 31.44
CA GLY A 388 3.64 12.71 31.59
C GLY A 388 3.78 13.81 30.53
N GLN A 389 2.86 13.96 29.58
CA GLN A 389 3.05 14.84 28.41
C GLN A 389 1.95 15.87 28.13
N GLU A 390 0.86 15.91 28.89
CA GLU A 390 -0.19 16.94 28.70
C GLU A 390 0.24 18.36 29.09
N PHE A 391 1.31 18.51 29.88
CA PHE A 391 1.73 19.81 30.43
C PHE A 391 2.38 20.79 29.44
N LEU A 392 2.77 20.36 28.23
CA LEU A 392 3.51 21.24 27.29
C LEU A 392 2.66 21.87 26.18
N ILE A 393 1.37 21.52 26.06
CA ILE A 393 0.50 22.08 25.00
C ILE A 393 -0.32 23.28 25.49
N ALA A 394 -0.57 23.36 26.81
CA ALA A 394 -1.39 24.41 27.42
C ALA A 394 -0.86 25.83 27.19
N ASP A 395 0.46 26.01 27.02
CA ASP A 395 1.05 27.34 26.80
C ASP A 395 0.75 27.91 25.41
N SER A 396 0.51 27.09 24.39
CA SER A 396 0.21 27.59 23.03
C SER A 396 -1.19 28.22 22.91
N ALA A 397 -2.17 27.66 23.63
CA ALA A 397 -3.53 28.19 23.70
C ALA A 397 -3.62 29.43 24.62
N ALA A 398 -2.86 29.45 25.73
CA ALA A 398 -2.73 30.62 26.60
C ALA A 398 -2.05 31.81 25.89
N THR A 399 -1.11 31.54 24.98
CA THR A 399 -0.49 32.58 24.14
C THR A 399 -1.48 33.16 23.12
N ARG A 400 -2.42 32.36 22.59
CA ARG A 400 -3.51 32.86 21.72
C ARG A 400 -4.57 33.67 22.47
N ALA A 401 -4.89 33.31 23.71
CA ALA A 401 -5.84 34.06 24.53
C ALA A 401 -5.29 35.42 25.01
N SER A 402 -3.98 35.63 24.97
CA SER A 402 -3.31 36.88 25.40
C SER A 402 -2.96 37.83 24.25
N LEU A 403 -2.99 37.39 22.98
CA LEU A 403 -2.77 38.28 21.83
C LEU A 403 -3.82 39.40 21.65
N PRO A 404 -5.13 39.20 21.94
CA PRO A 404 -6.10 40.29 21.87
C PRO A 404 -5.81 41.38 22.90
N ALA A 405 -5.30 41.03 24.08
CA ALA A 405 -5.00 41.99 25.14
C ALA A 405 -3.77 42.86 24.79
N VAL A 406 -2.74 42.28 24.16
CA VAL A 406 -1.54 43.02 23.73
C VAL A 406 -1.84 43.94 22.53
N LEU A 407 -2.71 43.53 21.60
CA LEU A 407 -3.11 44.36 20.46
C LEU A 407 -4.09 45.49 20.83
N THR A 408 -4.87 45.35 21.91
CA THR A 408 -5.68 46.46 22.44
C THR A 408 -4.88 47.51 23.23
N ALA A 409 -3.64 47.22 23.62
CA ALA A 409 -2.77 48.17 24.33
C ALA A 409 -1.94 49.06 23.38
N TYR A 410 -1.78 48.67 22.12
CA TYR A 410 -1.02 49.42 21.11
C TYR A 410 -1.61 50.80 20.72
N PRO A 411 -2.94 51.00 20.61
CA PRO A 411 -3.51 52.32 20.32
C PRO A 411 -3.24 53.34 21.44
N LEU A 412 -3.20 52.89 22.69
CA LEU A 412 -2.91 53.72 23.87
C LEU A 412 -1.43 54.13 23.93
N LEU A 413 -0.51 53.25 23.55
CA LEU A 413 0.92 53.59 23.48
C LEU A 413 1.22 54.59 22.36
N PHE A 414 0.56 54.45 21.20
CA PHE A 414 0.72 55.38 20.09
C PHE A 414 0.10 56.77 20.36
N THR A 415 -1.05 56.83 21.05
CA THR A 415 -1.64 58.13 21.47
C THR A 415 -0.84 58.80 22.58
N LEU A 416 -0.21 58.03 23.48
CA LEU A 416 0.68 58.57 24.51
C LEU A 416 1.98 59.14 23.90
N MET A 417 2.60 58.43 22.95
CA MET A 417 3.78 58.90 22.21
C MET A 417 3.48 60.15 21.38
N ALA A 418 2.32 60.21 20.72
CA ALA A 418 1.89 61.38 19.96
C ALA A 418 1.65 62.61 20.86
N LYS A 419 1.09 62.44 22.06
CA LYS A 419 0.92 63.52 23.05
C LYS A 419 2.25 64.00 23.62
N ILE A 420 3.20 63.11 23.87
CA ILE A 420 4.54 63.47 24.38
C ILE A 420 5.32 64.26 23.31
N MET A 421 5.18 63.92 22.03
CA MET A 421 5.83 64.66 20.93
C MET A 421 5.22 66.05 20.68
N MET A 422 3.92 66.24 20.91
CA MET A 422 3.28 67.56 20.77
C MET A 422 3.57 68.51 21.94
N ILE A 423 3.80 67.99 23.15
CA ILE A 423 4.12 68.83 24.33
C ILE A 423 5.56 69.38 24.27
N ASN A 424 6.47 68.69 23.57
CA ASN A 424 7.87 69.13 23.41
C ASN A 424 8.11 70.09 22.25
N THR A 425 7.06 70.53 21.55
CA THR A 425 7.15 71.46 20.41
C THR A 425 6.30 72.73 20.59
N SER A 426 5.89 73.06 21.82
CA SER A 426 5.24 74.33 22.18
C SER A 426 6.09 75.15 23.14
#